data_AF-A0A2H6ACE6-F1
#
_entry.id   AF-A0A2H6ACE6-F1
#
_cell.length_a   1.000
_cell.length_b   1.000
_cell.length_c   1.000
_cell.angle_alpha   90.00
_cell.angle_beta   90.00
_cell.angle_gamma   90.00
#
_symmetry.space_group_name_H-M   'P 1'
#
loop_
_entity.id
_entity.type
_entity.pdbx_description
1 polymer ?
#
loop_
_entity_poly.entity_id
_entity_poly.type
_entity_poly.pdbx_seq_one_letter_code
_entity_poly.pdbx_strand_id
1 'polypeptide(L)'
;MSATHESHPHPNYLAVFAALVVLTAISVSSEYLVGAAAGHVVNVLVAVCKAVLVAMFFMHLKYDWFKVYFMVVPTLIVGVVLVLTLMPDATFSQYRNLLDLPPPILAD
;
A
#
# COMPACT_ATOMS: atom_id res chain seq x y z
N MET A 1 41.73 7.50 -27.16
CA MET A 1 40.44 7.28 -27.85
C MET A 1 39.67 6.19 -27.11
N SER A 2 38.42 6.51 -26.74
CA SER A 2 37.34 5.65 -26.23
C SER A 2 37.54 4.93 -24.89
N ALA A 3 37.09 5.60 -23.81
CA ALA A 3 36.61 4.94 -22.60
C ALA A 3 35.36 4.12 -22.96
N THR A 4 35.45 2.80 -22.81
CA THR A 4 34.34 1.87 -22.95
C THR A 4 33.35 2.12 -21.83
N HIS A 5 32.17 2.66 -22.15
CA HIS A 5 31.05 2.77 -21.22
C HIS A 5 30.56 1.37 -20.84
N GLU A 6 31.08 0.87 -19.72
CA GLU A 6 30.55 -0.29 -19.00
C GLU A 6 29.10 -0.01 -18.56
N SER A 7 28.18 -0.58 -19.34
CA SER A 7 26.74 -0.60 -19.07
C SER A 7 26.47 -1.42 -17.81
N HIS A 8 26.59 -0.78 -16.64
CA HIS A 8 26.19 -1.37 -15.37
C HIS A 8 24.71 -1.83 -15.46
N PRO A 9 24.40 -3.11 -15.22
CA PRO A 9 23.02 -3.59 -15.19
C PRO A 9 22.32 -2.97 -13.97
N HIS A 10 21.67 -1.83 -14.18
CA HIS A 10 20.86 -1.20 -13.15
C HIS A 10 19.73 -2.17 -12.77
N PRO A 11 19.56 -2.49 -11.48
CA PRO A 11 18.44 -3.30 -11.03
C PRO A 11 17.14 -2.65 -11.51
N ASN A 12 16.22 -3.45 -12.04
CA ASN A 12 15.08 -2.96 -12.81
C ASN A 12 13.95 -2.43 -11.89
N TYR A 13 14.23 -1.41 -11.09
CA TYR A 13 13.29 -0.79 -10.14
C TYR A 13 12.03 -0.24 -10.84
N LEU A 14 12.17 0.20 -12.10
CA LEU A 14 11.06 0.65 -12.95
C LEU A 14 10.03 -0.46 -13.23
N ALA A 15 10.49 -1.72 -13.39
CA ALA A 15 9.59 -2.85 -13.60
C ALA A 15 8.76 -3.15 -12.35
N VAL A 16 9.33 -2.98 -11.16
CA VAL A 16 8.63 -3.16 -9.88
C VAL A 16 7.59 -2.07 -9.69
N PHE A 17 7.97 -0.81 -9.97
CA PHE A 17 7.05 0.31 -9.93
C PHE A 17 5.86 0.08 -10.86
N ALA A 18 6.10 -0.33 -12.11
CA ALA A 18 5.05 -0.66 -13.06
C ALA A 18 4.14 -1.79 -12.56
N ALA A 19 4.70 -2.86 -11.99
CA ALA A 19 3.94 -3.97 -11.43
C ALA A 19 3.04 -3.54 -10.25
N LEU A 20 3.55 -2.69 -9.35
CA LEU A 20 2.77 -2.14 -8.23
C LEU A 20 1.64 -1.22 -8.70
N VAL A 21 1.90 -0.39 -9.72
CA VAL A 21 0.89 0.48 -10.34
C VAL A 21 -0.23 -0.36 -10.97
N VAL A 22 0.12 -1.40 -11.75
CA VAL A 22 -0.87 -2.31 -12.34
C VAL A 22 -1.70 -3.00 -11.26
N LEU A 23 -1.05 -3.50 -10.22
CA LEU A 23 -1.73 -4.17 -9.11
C LEU A 23 -2.64 -3.20 -8.33
N THR A 24 -2.31 -1.91 -8.32
CA THR A 24 -3.16 -0.85 -7.74
C THR A 24 -4.35 -0.52 -8.63
N ALA A 25 -4.13 -0.40 -9.94
CA ALA A 25 -5.21 -0.19 -10.90
C ALA A 25 -6.24 -1.34 -10.85
N ILE A 26 -5.78 -2.59 -10.72
CA ILE A 26 -6.65 -3.76 -10.60
C ILE A 26 -7.54 -3.66 -9.36
N SER A 27 -6.96 -3.33 -8.20
CA SER A 27 -7.73 -3.21 -6.95
C SER A 27 -8.76 -2.09 -7.01
N VAL A 28 -8.38 -0.90 -7.50
CA VAL A 28 -9.33 0.22 -7.70
C VAL A 28 -10.44 -0.17 -8.67
N SER A 29 -10.11 -0.81 -9.80
CA SER A 29 -11.11 -1.26 -10.76
C SER A 29 -12.05 -2.34 -10.20
N SER A 30 -11.57 -3.16 -9.26
CA SER A 30 -12.38 -4.21 -8.64
C SER A 30 -13.49 -3.65 -7.75
N GLU A 31 -13.25 -2.50 -7.10
CA GLU A 31 -14.26 -1.80 -6.30
C GLU A 31 -15.42 -1.30 -7.17
N TYR A 32 -15.15 -0.85 -8.40
CA TYR A 32 -16.18 -0.36 -9.32
C TYR A 32 -17.00 -1.46 -10.00
N LEU A 33 -16.43 -2.65 -10.23
CA LEU A 33 -17.07 -3.68 -11.05
C LEU A 33 -17.83 -4.76 -10.25
N VAL A 34 -17.45 -5.04 -9.00
CA VAL A 34 -17.84 -6.28 -8.30
C VAL A 34 -18.77 -6.06 -7.09
N GLY A 35 -19.02 -4.81 -6.69
CA GLY A 35 -19.89 -4.47 -5.56
C GLY A 35 -19.22 -4.62 -4.19
N ALA A 36 -19.75 -3.93 -3.17
CA ALA A 36 -19.04 -3.62 -1.92
C ALA A 36 -18.49 -4.83 -1.14
N ALA A 37 -19.23 -5.94 -1.10
CA ALA A 37 -18.83 -7.12 -0.31
C ALA A 37 -17.73 -7.94 -0.99
N ALA A 38 -17.83 -8.17 -2.30
CA ALA A 38 -16.85 -8.96 -3.03
C ALA A 38 -15.61 -8.15 -3.43
N GLY A 39 -15.74 -6.82 -3.58
CA GLY A 39 -14.60 -5.91 -3.78
C GLY A 39 -13.61 -5.91 -2.61
N HIS A 40 -14.09 -6.03 -1.37
CA HIS A 40 -13.23 -6.08 -0.18
C HIS A 40 -12.28 -7.29 -0.18
N VAL A 41 -12.77 -8.47 -0.55
CA VAL A 41 -11.96 -9.70 -0.60
C VAL A 41 -10.86 -9.59 -1.66
N VAL A 42 -11.21 -9.06 -2.83
CA VAL A 42 -10.25 -8.83 -3.92
C VAL A 42 -9.19 -7.81 -3.51
N ASN A 43 -9.58 -6.73 -2.82
CA ASN A 43 -8.64 -5.74 -2.31
C ASN A 43 -7.64 -6.30 -1.32
N VAL A 44 -8.08 -7.14 -0.38
CA VAL A 44 -7.18 -7.78 0.60
C VAL A 44 -6.19 -8.70 -0.11
N LEU A 45 -6.64 -9.51 -1.06
CA LEU A 45 -5.78 -10.40 -1.84
C LEU A 45 -4.74 -9.60 -2.65
N VAL A 46 -5.17 -8.53 -3.29
CA VAL A 46 -4.30 -7.60 -4.02
C VAL A 46 -3.29 -6.91 -3.08
N ALA A 47 -3.69 -6.51 -1.87
CA ALA A 47 -2.81 -5.93 -0.87
C ALA A 47 -1.70 -6.92 -0.44
N VAL A 48 -2.05 -8.19 -0.23
CA VAL A 48 -1.07 -9.25 0.07
C VAL A 48 -0.10 -9.45 -1.09
N CYS A 49 -0.59 -9.49 -2.34
CA CYS A 49 0.28 -9.59 -3.51
C CYS A 49 1.26 -8.40 -3.62
N LYS A 50 0.82 -7.16 -3.34
CA LYS A 50 1.69 -5.97 -3.31
C LYS A 50 2.80 -6.15 -2.26
N ALA A 51 2.43 -6.59 -1.05
CA ALA A 51 3.38 -6.81 0.05
C ALA A 51 4.41 -7.91 -0.27
N VAL A 52 3.97 -9.01 -0.89
CA VAL A 52 4.87 -10.09 -1.32
C VAL A 52 5.81 -9.63 -2.43
N LEU A 53 5.32 -8.85 -3.39
CA LEU A 53 6.14 -8.30 -4.47
C LEU A 53 7.23 -7.38 -3.91
N VAL A 54 6.85 -6.47 -3.01
CA VAL A 54 7.78 -5.62 -2.24
C VAL A 54 8.81 -6.50 -1.53
N ALA A 55 8.38 -7.51 -0.76
CA ALA A 55 9.30 -8.40 -0.05
C ALA A 55 10.26 -9.15 -0.99
N MET A 56 9.76 -9.74 -2.08
CA MET A 56 10.56 -10.52 -3.03
C MET A 56 11.61 -9.66 -3.75
N PHE A 57 11.27 -8.40 -4.08
CA PHE A 57 12.22 -7.47 -4.71
C PHE A 57 13.21 -6.85 -3.71
N PHE A 58 12.80 -6.53 -2.48
CA PHE A 58 13.74 -6.13 -1.43
C PHE A 58 14.65 -7.26 -0.98
N MET A 59 14.25 -8.52 -1.18
CA MET A 59 15.03 -9.69 -0.84
C MET A 59 16.09 -10.05 -1.91
N HIS A 60 15.93 -9.63 -3.17
CA HIS A 60 16.96 -9.81 -4.19
C HIS A 60 18.05 -8.71 -4.16
N LEU A 61 17.86 -7.63 -3.40
CA LEU A 61 18.90 -6.63 -3.13
C LEU A 61 19.60 -6.93 -1.80
N LYS A 62 20.49 -7.92 -1.86
CA LYS A 62 21.60 -8.16 -0.92
C LYS A 62 22.57 -6.96 -0.93
N TYR A 63 22.12 -5.77 -0.54
CA TYR A 63 22.95 -4.57 -0.46
C TYR A 63 22.42 -3.70 0.68
N ASP A 64 23.13 -3.72 1.82
CA ASP A 64 22.80 -3.01 3.07
C ASP A 64 21.45 -3.39 3.72
N TRP A 65 21.48 -4.37 4.62
CA TRP A 65 20.38 -4.69 5.56
C TRP A 65 19.86 -3.43 6.30
N PHE A 66 20.71 -2.43 6.50
CA PHE A 66 20.34 -1.15 7.11
C PHE A 66 19.36 -0.33 6.25
N LYS A 67 19.54 -0.27 4.92
CA LYS A 67 18.67 0.50 4.03
C LYS A 67 17.32 -0.18 3.82
N VAL A 68 17.31 -1.50 3.74
CA VAL A 68 16.05 -2.28 3.63
C VAL A 68 15.23 -2.14 4.92
N TYR A 69 15.86 -2.24 6.09
CA TYR A 69 15.19 -2.04 7.38
C TYR A 69 14.61 -0.62 7.49
N PHE A 70 15.37 0.39 7.07
CA PHE A 70 14.90 1.79 7.06
C PHE A 70 13.64 2.02 6.22
N MET A 71 13.35 1.21 5.21
CA MET A 71 12.16 1.36 4.37
C MET A 71 10.98 0.45 4.78
N VAL A 72 11.27 -0.73 5.32
CA VAL A 72 10.24 -1.65 5.83
C VAL A 72 9.65 -1.16 7.14
N VAL A 73 10.48 -0.62 8.05
CA VAL A 73 10.05 -0.09 9.35
C VAL A 73 8.96 0.98 9.23
N PRO A 74 9.11 2.07 8.45
CA PRO A 74 8.07 3.08 8.33
C PRO A 74 6.81 2.51 7.66
N THR A 75 6.95 1.59 6.70
CA THR A 75 5.81 0.93 6.04
C THR A 75 5.00 0.12 7.05
N LEU A 76 5.66 -0.62 7.95
CA LEU A 76 4.98 -1.38 9.00
C LEU A 76 4.36 -0.47 10.07
N ILE A 77 5.08 0.57 10.50
CA ILE A 77 4.55 1.53 11.48
C ILE A 77 3.29 2.20 10.93
N VAL A 78 3.33 2.69 9.70
CA VAL A 78 2.14 3.30 9.05
C VAL A 78 1.02 2.28 8.90
N GLY A 79 1.32 1.03 8.54
CA GLY A 79 0.31 -0.04 8.46
C GLY A 79 -0.38 -0.30 9.81
N VAL A 80 0.37 -0.38 10.91
CA VAL A 80 -0.18 -0.57 12.25
C VAL A 80 -1.00 0.63 12.70
N VAL A 81 -0.49 1.85 12.52
CA VAL A 81 -1.21 3.08 12.85
C VAL A 81 -2.51 3.17 12.06
N LEU A 82 -2.50 2.82 10.76
CA LEU A 82 -3.69 2.86 9.92
C LEU A 82 -4.77 1.90 10.41
N VAL A 83 -4.42 0.67 10.81
CA VAL A 83 -5.39 -0.27 11.39
C VAL A 83 -5.95 0.23 12.72
N LEU A 84 -5.08 0.75 13.59
CA LEU A 84 -5.48 1.25 14.91
C LEU A 84 -6.30 2.55 14.85
N THR A 85 -6.10 3.38 13.83
CA THR A 85 -6.91 4.60 13.62
C THR A 85 -8.21 4.28 12.88
N LEU A 86 -8.21 3.33 11.94
CA LEU A 86 -9.40 2.99 11.15
C LEU A 86 -10.46 2.26 11.98
N MET A 87 -10.08 1.42 12.94
CA MET A 87 -11.04 0.75 13.83
C MET A 87 -11.91 1.71 14.67
N PRO A 88 -11.35 2.63 15.48
CA PRO A 88 -12.15 3.58 16.24
C PRO A 88 -12.88 4.58 15.34
N ASP A 89 -12.31 4.97 14.19
CA ASP A 89 -12.97 5.85 13.22
C ASP A 89 -14.25 5.23 12.64
N ALA A 90 -14.16 3.97 12.19
CA ALA A 90 -15.31 3.22 11.69
C ALA A 90 -16.39 3.05 12.77
N THR A 91 -15.97 2.84 14.02
CA THR A 91 -16.89 2.66 15.14
C THR A 91 -17.55 3.99 15.55
N PHE A 92 -16.79 5.09 15.60
CA PHE A 92 -17.30 6.43 15.90
C PHE A 92 -18.25 6.95 14.83
N SER A 93 -17.99 6.65 13.56
CA SER A 93 -18.91 6.89 12.45
C SER A 93 -20.24 6.15 12.67
N GLN A 94 -20.20 4.87 13.08
CA GLN A 94 -21.40 4.08 13.33
C GLN A 94 -22.21 4.62 14.52
N TYR A 95 -21.56 4.99 15.63
CA TYR A 95 -22.23 5.63 16.77
C TYR A 95 -22.87 6.97 16.42
N ARG A 96 -22.21 7.78 15.58
CA ARG A 96 -22.76 9.06 15.10
C ARG A 96 -24.05 8.87 14.32
N ASN A 97 -24.08 7.90 13.41
CA ASN A 97 -25.27 7.54 12.64
C ASN A 97 -26.38 6.96 13.53
N LEU A 98 -26.02 6.19 14.57
CA LEU A 98 -26.97 5.64 15.54
C LEU A 98 -27.60 6.70 16.46
N LEU A 99 -26.84 7.73 16.82
CA LEU A 99 -27.29 8.84 17.68
C LEU A 99 -27.96 9.97 16.88
N ASP A 100 -28.13 9.80 15.57
CA ASP A 100 -28.68 10.80 14.62
C ASP A 100 -28.05 12.20 14.80
N LEU A 101 -26.77 12.22 15.17
CA LEU A 101 -26.05 13.46 15.44
C LEU A 101 -25.78 14.14 14.09
N PRO A 102 -26.22 15.40 13.89
CA PRO A 102 -25.89 16.13 12.68
C PRO A 102 -24.36 16.21 12.55
N PRO A 103 -23.82 16.19 11.31
CA PRO A 103 -22.39 16.31 11.09
C PRO A 103 -21.90 17.57 11.80
N PRO A 104 -20.71 17.56 12.43
CA PRO A 104 -20.19 18.73 13.11
C PRO A 104 -19.97 19.85 12.09
N ILE A 105 -20.97 20.72 11.94
CA ILE A 105 -20.90 21.96 11.19
C ILE A 105 -20.21 22.95 12.13
N LEU A 106 -18.90 23.10 11.97
CA LEU A 106 -18.12 24.20 12.50
C LEU A 106 -18.29 24.42 14.01
N ALA A 107 -17.51 23.70 14.81
CA ALA A 107 -16.91 24.39 15.96
C ALA A 107 -15.81 25.26 15.35
N ASP A 108 -16.07 26.56 15.35
CA ASP A 108 -15.15 27.66 15.07
C ASP A 108 -13.74 27.47 15.68
#